data_AF-A0A7X7LA17-F1
#
_entry.id   AF-A0A7X7LA17-F1
#
_cell.length_a   1.000
_cell.length_b   1.000
_cell.length_c   1.000
_cell.angle_alpha   90.00
_cell.angle_beta   90.00
_cell.angle_gamma   90.00
#
_symmetry.space_group_name_H-M   'P 1'
#
loop_
_entity.id
_entity.type
_entity.pdbx_description
1 polymer ?
#
loop_
_entity_poly.entity_id
_entity_poly.type
_entity_poly.pdbx_seq_one_letter_code
_entity_poly.pdbx_strand_id
1 'polypeptide(L)'
;MQPKVILIAVFAVFLLVAPVPAEDFTWTNTATALQYWDASGIWSVPGFPRQAGDVAEFVDLDEYAGVRTVELNVNDYYTCAVIRCTAQTNRYEVRINTYLANGLFMENTSGNAAIILDDSFVSNTPPLMISGHNLNIVSPTDITVSNAAARIEITAAVYGAAPINKYGPGQLRASQTGEYSGTITVNQGELYCNSPANLHAATLIARPGAWITYDYGTVQPAIPASIVLEGGWLFNNGNAPYKALDKLTVNGQGYVTTKWYHTIFNGSVSGTGTLHTIFKSYYFVGDVRPGFSVGELALRRDSGTLYFGTNGTPVTLHIETSPADHDILTFANLDAASTIVLSNINLVVEGAGTGQNTNWFLVSNRMVADLEFNSVSYIPGLLGEVIYDYANNRVGIIAVPEPAVTLVAAGVLGLLIRRRR
;
A
#
# COMPACT_ATOMS: atom_id res chain seq x y z
N MET A 1 6.97 -66.42 41.39
CA MET A 1 7.78 -65.22 41.67
C MET A 1 8.04 -64.49 40.35
N GLN A 2 7.87 -63.18 40.42
CA GLN A 2 8.11 -62.07 39.49
C GLN A 2 9.35 -62.18 38.55
N PRO A 3 9.50 -61.29 37.53
CA PRO A 3 9.32 -61.59 36.11
C PRO A 3 10.62 -61.41 35.29
N LYS A 4 10.62 -61.81 34.02
CA LYS A 4 11.54 -61.25 33.01
C LYS A 4 10.74 -60.69 31.85
N VAL A 5 10.44 -59.40 31.96
CA VAL A 5 10.06 -58.53 30.86
C VAL A 5 11.23 -58.51 29.89
N ILE A 6 11.07 -59.12 28.71
CA ILE A 6 11.98 -58.87 27.58
C ILE A 6 11.52 -57.55 26.97
N LEU A 7 12.19 -56.47 27.35
CA LEU A 7 12.06 -55.18 26.71
C LEU A 7 12.71 -55.29 25.32
N ILE A 8 11.90 -55.45 24.28
CA ILE A 8 12.35 -55.22 22.90
C ILE A 8 12.60 -53.72 22.79
N ALA A 9 13.87 -53.32 22.83
CA ALA A 9 14.28 -51.98 22.47
C ALA A 9 14.01 -51.80 20.97
N VAL A 10 12.83 -51.26 20.63
CA VAL A 10 12.61 -50.62 19.34
C VAL A 10 13.50 -49.38 19.34
N PHE A 11 14.70 -49.50 18.77
CA PHE A 11 15.47 -48.34 18.32
C PHE A 11 14.65 -47.68 17.22
N ALA A 12 13.75 -46.79 17.59
CA ALA A 12 13.30 -45.74 16.70
C ALA A 12 14.55 -44.92 16.37
N VAL A 13 15.13 -45.16 15.20
CA VAL A 13 16.07 -44.24 14.59
C VAL A 13 15.27 -42.97 14.30
N PHE A 14 15.14 -42.10 15.30
CA PHE A 14 14.98 -40.69 15.04
C PHE A 14 16.29 -40.26 14.38
N LEU A 15 16.34 -40.37 13.06
CA LEU A 15 17.18 -39.53 12.25
C LEU A 15 16.72 -38.11 12.58
N LEU A 16 17.37 -37.51 13.58
CA LEU A 16 17.57 -36.08 13.62
C LEU A 16 18.25 -35.76 12.29
N VAL A 17 17.44 -35.44 11.28
CA VAL A 17 17.93 -34.76 10.09
C VAL A 17 18.47 -33.46 10.65
N ALA A 18 19.78 -33.42 10.88
CA ALA A 18 20.45 -32.18 11.18
C ALA A 18 20.05 -31.21 10.06
N PRO A 19 19.60 -29.99 10.39
CA PRO A 19 19.28 -29.02 9.35
C PRO A 19 20.51 -28.90 8.46
N VAL A 20 20.33 -29.12 7.16
CA VAL A 20 21.40 -28.90 6.19
C VAL A 20 21.77 -27.42 6.32
N PRO A 21 23.05 -27.09 6.58
CA PRO A 21 23.46 -25.71 6.75
C PRO A 21 23.21 -24.95 5.44
N ALA A 22 22.77 -23.70 5.57
CA ALA A 22 22.64 -22.79 4.43
C ALA A 22 23.97 -22.67 3.67
N GLU A 23 23.90 -22.68 2.34
CA GLU A 23 25.05 -22.55 1.46
C GLU A 23 25.05 -21.21 0.70
N ASP A 24 26.24 -20.64 0.51
CA ASP A 24 26.46 -19.45 -0.30
C ASP A 24 26.90 -19.85 -1.72
N PHE A 25 26.12 -19.44 -2.71
CA PHE A 25 26.39 -19.62 -4.13
C PHE A 25 26.81 -18.27 -4.71
N THR A 26 28.12 -18.08 -4.91
CA THR A 26 28.68 -16.82 -5.41
C THR A 26 29.15 -16.94 -6.85
N TRP A 27 28.75 -16.00 -7.69
CA TRP A 27 29.23 -15.84 -9.06
C TRP A 27 29.98 -14.52 -9.22
N THR A 28 31.25 -14.58 -9.59
CA THR A 28 32.11 -13.39 -9.77
C THR A 28 32.55 -13.23 -11.23
N ASN A 29 32.47 -12.01 -11.77
CA ASN A 29 33.06 -11.68 -13.07
C ASN A 29 34.50 -11.16 -12.89
N THR A 30 35.52 -11.79 -13.49
CA THR A 30 36.92 -11.28 -13.47
C THR A 30 37.54 -11.29 -14.88
N ALA A 31 38.33 -10.27 -15.20
CA ALA A 31 38.88 -10.05 -16.55
C ALA A 31 39.93 -11.08 -17.04
N THR A 32 40.34 -12.07 -16.24
CA THR A 32 41.50 -12.94 -16.57
C THR A 32 41.33 -14.44 -16.35
N ALA A 33 40.14 -14.95 -16.01
CA ALA A 33 39.92 -16.40 -15.89
C ALA A 33 38.60 -16.86 -16.52
N LEU A 34 38.73 -17.50 -17.69
CA LEU A 34 37.68 -18.23 -18.41
C LEU A 34 37.38 -19.58 -17.74
N GLN A 35 36.77 -19.58 -16.55
CA GLN A 35 36.20 -20.83 -16.01
C GLN A 35 34.90 -20.73 -15.22
N TYR A 36 34.24 -19.57 -15.17
CA TYR A 36 32.79 -19.45 -14.93
C TYR A 36 32.32 -18.19 -15.68
N TRP A 37 31.17 -18.28 -16.36
CA TRP A 37 30.61 -17.34 -17.36
C TRP A 37 31.22 -17.42 -18.78
N ASP A 38 30.47 -17.98 -19.75
CA ASP A 38 30.66 -17.66 -21.18
C ASP A 38 29.44 -16.92 -21.74
N ALA A 39 29.71 -16.05 -22.72
CA ALA A 39 28.78 -15.08 -23.30
C ALA A 39 27.72 -15.68 -24.24
N SER A 40 27.43 -16.98 -24.16
CA SER A 40 26.50 -17.63 -25.09
C SER A 40 25.67 -18.81 -24.54
N GLY A 41 25.81 -19.17 -23.26
CA GLY A 41 25.08 -20.33 -22.70
C GLY A 41 23.77 -19.99 -21.96
N ILE A 42 22.72 -20.77 -22.25
CA ILE A 42 21.62 -21.09 -21.34
C ILE A 42 22.16 -22.13 -20.36
N TRP A 43 22.13 -21.90 -19.04
CA TRP A 43 22.76 -22.80 -18.08
C TRP A 43 21.77 -23.48 -17.14
N SER A 44 21.55 -24.76 -17.35
CA SER A 44 21.10 -25.67 -16.30
C SER A 44 22.30 -26.05 -15.42
N VAL A 45 22.51 -25.42 -14.26
CA VAL A 45 23.49 -25.91 -13.29
C VAL A 45 22.79 -26.51 -12.07
N PRO A 46 23.26 -27.66 -11.53
CA PRO A 46 23.14 -27.92 -10.11
C PRO A 46 23.92 -26.83 -9.36
N GLY A 47 23.29 -25.70 -9.01
CA GLY A 47 24.05 -24.59 -8.39
C GLY A 47 23.36 -23.23 -8.22
N PHE A 48 22.06 -23.11 -8.50
CA PHE A 48 21.28 -22.05 -7.86
C PHE A 48 20.71 -22.62 -6.54
N PRO A 49 20.59 -21.80 -5.48
CA PRO A 49 19.93 -22.16 -4.23
C PRO A 49 18.70 -23.07 -4.37
N ARG A 50 18.66 -24.13 -3.56
CA ARG A 50 17.54 -25.08 -3.50
C ARG A 50 17.03 -25.31 -2.09
N GLN A 51 17.59 -24.63 -1.09
CA GLN A 51 17.20 -24.77 0.30
C GLN A 51 16.84 -23.42 0.90
N ALA A 52 15.91 -23.44 1.84
CA ALA A 52 15.62 -22.26 2.64
C ALA A 52 16.86 -21.89 3.46
N GLY A 53 17.24 -20.61 3.40
CA GLY A 53 18.48 -20.12 4.03
C GLY A 53 19.64 -19.88 3.06
N ASP A 54 19.66 -20.55 1.91
CA ASP A 54 20.74 -20.42 0.92
C ASP A 54 20.85 -18.99 0.36
N VAL A 55 22.04 -18.61 -0.10
CA VAL A 55 22.33 -17.29 -0.68
C VAL A 55 22.77 -17.44 -2.13
N ALA A 56 22.19 -16.65 -3.02
CA ALA A 56 22.68 -16.41 -4.37
C ALA A 56 23.34 -15.02 -4.42
N GLU A 57 24.64 -14.96 -4.70
CA GLU A 57 25.41 -13.71 -4.72
C GLU A 57 26.09 -13.47 -6.07
N PHE A 58 25.77 -12.34 -6.70
CA PHE A 58 26.35 -11.90 -7.97
C PHE A 58 27.30 -10.74 -7.69
N VAL A 59 28.58 -10.91 -8.01
CA VAL A 59 29.63 -9.91 -7.79
C VAL A 59 30.23 -9.45 -9.11
N ASP A 60 30.15 -8.16 -9.36
CA ASP A 60 30.77 -7.49 -10.51
C ASP A 60 32.12 -6.89 -10.12
N LEU A 61 33.21 -7.37 -10.72
CA LEU A 61 34.55 -6.78 -10.56
C LEU A 61 35.09 -6.25 -11.89
N ASP A 62 34.24 -6.10 -12.92
CA ASP A 62 34.65 -5.73 -14.28
C ASP A 62 33.99 -4.41 -14.73
N GLU A 63 34.71 -3.62 -15.54
CA GLU A 63 34.28 -2.30 -16.02
C GLU A 63 33.45 -2.38 -17.33
N TYR A 64 33.35 -3.57 -17.94
CA TYR A 64 32.64 -3.75 -19.20
C TYR A 64 31.14 -4.01 -19.01
N ALA A 65 30.31 -3.10 -19.52
CA ALA A 65 28.87 -3.21 -19.46
C ALA A 65 28.32 -4.37 -20.33
N GLY A 66 27.58 -5.28 -19.71
CA GLY A 66 26.79 -6.31 -20.39
C GLY A 66 25.62 -6.82 -19.55
N VAL A 67 24.80 -7.69 -20.16
CA VAL A 67 23.76 -8.46 -19.45
C VAL A 67 24.30 -9.84 -19.12
N ARG A 68 24.03 -10.32 -17.91
CA ARG A 68 24.42 -11.63 -17.39
C ARG A 68 23.17 -12.36 -16.90
N THR A 69 22.84 -13.50 -17.49
CA THR A 69 21.60 -14.21 -17.19
C THR A 69 21.89 -15.54 -16.50
N VAL A 70 21.22 -15.81 -15.37
CA VAL A 70 21.09 -17.15 -14.78
C VAL A 70 19.73 -17.69 -15.18
N GLU A 71 19.71 -18.81 -15.90
CA GLU A 71 18.46 -19.47 -16.27
C GLU A 71 18.13 -20.58 -15.28
N LEU A 72 16.96 -20.49 -14.66
CA LEU A 72 16.42 -21.53 -13.81
C LEU A 72 15.71 -22.58 -14.68
N ASN A 73 16.02 -23.85 -14.47
CA ASN A 73 15.53 -24.95 -15.30
C ASN A 73 14.02 -25.09 -15.29
N VAL A 74 13.49 -25.55 -16.43
CA VAL A 74 12.10 -25.99 -16.57
C VAL A 74 11.85 -27.18 -15.65
N ASN A 75 10.81 -27.11 -14.82
CA ASN A 75 10.34 -28.13 -13.87
C ASN A 75 11.15 -28.34 -12.57
N ASP A 76 12.13 -27.49 -12.27
CA ASP A 76 12.85 -27.53 -10.99
C ASP A 76 12.22 -26.61 -9.93
N TYR A 77 12.45 -26.93 -8.65
CA TYR A 77 12.07 -26.12 -7.49
C TYR A 77 13.33 -25.42 -6.95
N TYR A 78 13.30 -24.09 -6.91
CA TYR A 78 14.42 -23.26 -6.44
C TYR A 78 14.00 -22.44 -5.23
N THR A 79 14.78 -22.52 -4.17
CA THR A 79 14.52 -21.80 -2.92
C THR A 79 15.77 -21.09 -2.49
N CYS A 80 15.63 -19.83 -2.10
CA CYS A 80 16.73 -18.95 -1.73
C CYS A 80 16.28 -18.03 -0.60
N ALA A 81 17.13 -17.83 0.41
CA ALA A 81 16.91 -16.78 1.39
C ALA A 81 17.38 -15.43 0.88
N VAL A 82 18.52 -15.35 0.20
CA VAL A 82 19.09 -14.06 -0.21
C VAL A 82 19.52 -14.07 -1.65
N ILE A 83 19.00 -13.16 -2.46
CA ILE A 83 19.57 -12.83 -3.76
C ILE A 83 20.29 -11.50 -3.62
N ARG A 84 21.62 -11.49 -3.74
CA ARG A 84 22.43 -10.28 -3.67
C ARG A 84 23.10 -10.01 -4.99
N CYS A 85 23.04 -8.76 -5.42
CA CYS A 85 23.78 -8.23 -6.55
C CYS A 85 24.64 -7.07 -6.06
N THR A 86 25.95 -7.24 -6.20
CA THR A 86 26.94 -6.18 -6.00
C THR A 86 27.50 -5.81 -7.36
N ALA A 87 26.84 -4.87 -8.03
CA ALA A 87 27.20 -4.43 -9.38
C ALA A 87 27.89 -3.06 -9.36
N GLN A 88 28.75 -2.79 -10.33
CA GLN A 88 29.26 -1.45 -10.60
C GLN A 88 28.82 -0.97 -11.98
N THR A 89 28.84 -1.84 -12.99
CA THR A 89 28.52 -1.50 -14.38
C THR A 89 27.64 -2.54 -15.10
N ASN A 90 27.64 -3.80 -14.65
CA ASN A 90 26.90 -4.88 -15.27
C ASN A 90 25.43 -4.97 -14.85
N ARG A 91 24.65 -5.69 -15.68
CA ARG A 91 23.25 -6.04 -15.44
C ARG A 91 23.13 -7.54 -15.20
N TYR A 92 22.35 -7.92 -14.21
CA TYR A 92 22.09 -9.31 -13.85
C TYR A 92 20.62 -9.64 -14.06
N GLU A 93 20.36 -10.80 -14.65
CA GLU A 93 19.02 -11.33 -14.86
C GLU A 93 18.93 -12.72 -14.24
N VAL A 94 18.01 -12.93 -13.30
CA VAL A 94 17.57 -14.26 -12.88
C VAL A 94 16.31 -14.59 -13.67
N ARG A 95 16.41 -15.51 -14.62
CA ARG A 95 15.31 -15.88 -15.53
C ARG A 95 14.67 -17.19 -15.10
N ILE A 96 13.41 -17.12 -14.70
CA ILE A 96 12.60 -18.24 -14.22
C ILE A 96 11.88 -18.93 -15.40
N ASN A 97 12.40 -20.04 -15.92
CA ASN A 97 11.85 -20.70 -17.13
C ASN A 97 10.75 -21.75 -16.84
N THR A 98 10.10 -21.71 -15.68
CA THR A 98 9.16 -22.75 -15.23
C THR A 98 7.70 -22.51 -15.63
N TYR A 99 7.14 -23.37 -16.50
CA TYR A 99 5.77 -23.22 -17.02
C TYR A 99 4.63 -23.70 -16.09
N LEU A 100 4.90 -24.12 -14.84
CA LEU A 100 3.92 -24.69 -13.90
C LEU A 100 4.13 -24.12 -12.49
N ALA A 101 3.34 -24.53 -11.47
CA ALA A 101 3.35 -24.02 -10.09
C ALA A 101 4.71 -23.99 -9.35
N ASN A 102 5.79 -24.49 -9.96
CA ASN A 102 7.16 -24.36 -9.50
C ASN A 102 7.74 -23.02 -9.97
N GLY A 103 8.50 -22.35 -9.12
CA GLY A 103 9.13 -21.07 -9.42
C GLY A 103 10.35 -20.85 -8.54
N LEU A 104 10.74 -19.58 -8.39
CA LEU A 104 11.72 -19.16 -7.41
C LEU A 104 11.00 -18.81 -6.10
N PHE A 105 11.38 -19.44 -5.00
CA PHE A 105 10.78 -19.22 -3.68
C PHE A 105 11.76 -18.44 -2.81
N MET A 106 11.34 -17.24 -2.38
CA MET A 106 12.05 -16.46 -1.38
C MET A 106 11.66 -17.00 0.01
N GLU A 107 12.55 -17.78 0.61
CA GLU A 107 12.31 -18.46 1.88
C GLU A 107 13.57 -18.48 2.74
N ASN A 108 13.42 -18.08 3.99
CA ASN A 108 14.49 -18.14 4.98
C ASN A 108 14.02 -18.95 6.19
N THR A 109 14.90 -19.80 6.73
CA THR A 109 14.61 -20.64 7.90
C THR A 109 14.57 -19.82 9.19
N SER A 110 15.20 -18.65 9.21
CA SER A 110 15.12 -17.70 10.32
C SER A 110 15.22 -16.26 9.84
N GLY A 111 14.23 -15.44 10.21
CA GLY A 111 14.20 -14.02 9.84
C GLY A 111 13.63 -13.77 8.43
N ASN A 112 14.05 -12.66 7.82
CA ASN A 112 13.56 -12.25 6.51
C ASN A 112 14.45 -12.87 5.41
N ALA A 113 13.83 -13.26 4.30
CA ALA A 113 14.53 -13.39 3.03
C ALA A 113 14.93 -11.98 2.52
N ALA A 114 15.82 -11.89 1.54
CA ALA A 114 16.24 -10.61 0.99
C ALA A 114 16.53 -10.64 -0.51
N ILE A 115 16.24 -9.53 -1.18
CA ILE A 115 16.73 -9.23 -2.53
C ILE A 115 17.49 -7.91 -2.45
N ILE A 116 18.79 -7.96 -2.59
CA ILE A 116 19.68 -6.85 -2.31
C ILE A 116 20.38 -6.47 -3.59
N LEU A 117 20.28 -5.19 -3.93
CA LEU A 117 21.10 -4.54 -4.93
C LEU A 117 21.95 -3.50 -4.20
N ASP A 118 23.21 -3.86 -3.98
CA ASP A 118 24.21 -2.98 -3.38
C ASP A 118 25.11 -2.43 -4.48
N ASP A 119 24.91 -1.18 -4.85
CA ASP A 119 25.31 -0.70 -6.17
C ASP A 119 25.90 0.73 -6.13
N SER A 120 26.93 0.97 -6.93
CA SER A 120 27.48 2.31 -7.22
C SER A 120 27.08 2.83 -8.61
N PHE A 121 26.06 2.24 -9.23
CA PHE A 121 25.64 2.47 -10.61
C PHE A 121 25.45 3.94 -10.97
N VAL A 122 25.80 4.24 -12.22
CA VAL A 122 25.63 5.56 -12.85
C VAL A 122 24.72 5.54 -14.08
N SER A 123 24.10 4.41 -14.43
CA SER A 123 23.30 4.28 -15.67
C SER A 123 21.80 4.03 -15.46
N ASN A 124 20.94 4.49 -16.38
CA ASN A 124 19.48 4.43 -16.28
C ASN A 124 18.86 3.05 -16.63
N THR A 125 19.60 1.95 -16.55
CA THR A 125 19.11 0.61 -16.93
C THR A 125 19.03 -0.30 -15.70
N PRO A 126 18.15 -1.32 -15.58
CA PRO A 126 18.08 -2.10 -14.34
C PRO A 126 19.37 -2.92 -14.16
N PRO A 127 20.10 -2.75 -13.05
CA PRO A 127 21.24 -3.61 -12.69
C PRO A 127 20.83 -5.01 -12.22
N LEU A 128 19.60 -5.22 -11.74
CA LEU A 128 19.07 -6.55 -11.41
C LEU A 128 17.65 -6.71 -11.97
N MET A 129 17.43 -7.81 -12.66
CA MET A 129 16.16 -8.22 -13.22
C MET A 129 15.80 -9.62 -12.72
N ILE A 130 14.57 -9.83 -12.27
CA ILE A 130 14.00 -11.16 -12.01
C ILE A 130 12.84 -11.33 -12.99
N SER A 131 12.99 -12.25 -13.92
CA SER A 131 12.12 -12.38 -15.10
C SER A 131 11.60 -13.80 -15.26
N GLY A 132 10.70 -14.00 -16.22
CA GLY A 132 10.14 -15.32 -16.52
C GLY A 132 8.80 -15.55 -15.83
N HIS A 133 8.63 -16.72 -15.21
CA HIS A 133 7.37 -17.18 -14.62
C HIS A 133 7.18 -16.70 -13.17
N ASN A 134 7.18 -17.60 -12.18
CA ASN A 134 6.66 -17.30 -10.84
C ASN A 134 7.76 -16.99 -9.83
N LEU A 135 7.70 -15.82 -9.20
CA LEU A 135 8.41 -15.48 -7.97
C LEU A 135 7.46 -15.61 -6.78
N ASN A 136 7.72 -16.56 -5.89
CA ASN A 136 6.90 -16.86 -4.72
C ASN A 136 7.53 -16.24 -3.47
N ILE A 137 6.79 -15.39 -2.78
CA ILE A 137 7.20 -14.76 -1.52
C ILE A 137 6.62 -15.59 -0.36
N VAL A 138 7.47 -16.49 0.17
CA VAL A 138 7.08 -17.45 1.23
C VAL A 138 7.40 -16.91 2.61
N SER A 139 8.58 -16.30 2.76
CA SER A 139 9.00 -15.61 3.98
C SER A 139 8.88 -14.08 3.80
N PRO A 140 8.75 -13.31 4.91
CA PRO A 140 8.97 -11.87 4.86
C PRO A 140 10.24 -11.55 4.08
N THR A 141 10.17 -10.66 3.10
CA THR A 141 11.29 -10.40 2.18
C THR A 141 11.67 -8.92 2.17
N ASP A 142 12.92 -8.62 2.53
CA ASP A 142 13.47 -7.28 2.45
C ASP A 142 14.11 -7.05 1.09
N ILE A 143 13.62 -6.06 0.35
CA ILE A 143 14.18 -5.67 -0.94
C ILE A 143 14.93 -4.36 -0.75
N THR A 144 16.24 -4.35 -0.96
CA THR A 144 17.08 -3.15 -0.78
C THR A 144 17.69 -2.72 -2.09
N VAL A 145 17.55 -1.43 -2.42
CA VAL A 145 18.22 -0.80 -3.56
C VAL A 145 19.03 0.39 -3.05
N SER A 146 20.32 0.20 -2.83
CA SER A 146 21.15 1.16 -2.06
C SER A 146 21.42 2.49 -2.78
N ASN A 147 21.26 2.54 -4.10
CA ASN A 147 21.54 3.72 -4.93
C ASN A 147 20.27 4.32 -5.54
N ALA A 148 20.12 5.64 -5.47
CA ALA A 148 18.95 6.38 -5.94
C ALA A 148 18.72 6.30 -7.46
N ALA A 149 19.78 6.14 -8.25
CA ALA A 149 19.70 5.99 -9.70
C ALA A 149 19.48 4.54 -10.15
N ALA A 150 19.65 3.59 -9.24
CA ALA A 150 19.54 2.16 -9.52
C ALA A 150 18.09 1.68 -9.40
N ARG A 151 17.79 0.56 -10.07
CA ARG A 151 16.49 -0.11 -9.92
C ARG A 151 16.59 -1.63 -10.00
N ILE A 152 15.73 -2.32 -9.26
CA ILE A 152 15.42 -3.74 -9.49
C ILE A 152 14.16 -3.83 -10.35
N GLU A 153 14.17 -4.69 -11.37
CA GLU A 153 13.01 -4.95 -12.22
C GLU A 153 12.50 -6.39 -12.04
N ILE A 154 11.31 -6.55 -11.50
CA ILE A 154 10.61 -7.83 -11.37
C ILE A 154 9.56 -7.92 -12.47
N THR A 155 9.90 -8.65 -13.52
CA THR A 155 8.97 -8.96 -14.62
C THR A 155 8.47 -10.40 -14.54
N ALA A 156 8.78 -11.13 -13.47
CA ALA A 156 8.14 -12.38 -13.11
C ALA A 156 6.76 -12.10 -12.46
N ALA A 157 5.83 -13.04 -12.60
CA ALA A 157 4.57 -13.05 -11.86
C ALA A 157 4.84 -13.28 -10.37
N VAL A 158 4.35 -12.39 -9.51
CA VAL A 158 4.58 -12.45 -8.05
C VAL A 158 3.40 -13.15 -7.36
N TYR A 159 3.71 -14.08 -6.46
CA TYR A 159 2.73 -14.85 -5.67
C TYR A 159 3.10 -14.86 -4.19
N GLY A 160 2.12 -15.22 -3.36
CA GLY A 160 2.29 -15.34 -1.91
C GLY A 160 1.58 -14.24 -1.13
N ALA A 161 1.68 -14.34 0.19
CA ALA A 161 1.05 -13.41 1.13
C ALA A 161 2.02 -12.89 2.20
N ALA A 162 3.25 -13.44 2.26
CA ALA A 162 4.25 -12.96 3.20
C ALA A 162 4.71 -11.54 2.81
N PRO A 163 5.00 -10.66 3.78
CA PRO A 163 5.22 -9.25 3.52
C PRO A 163 6.52 -8.97 2.77
N ILE A 164 6.51 -7.90 1.98
CA ILE A 164 7.70 -7.35 1.32
C ILE A 164 8.02 -5.98 1.95
N ASN A 165 9.27 -5.75 2.32
CA ASN A 165 9.73 -4.43 2.80
C ASN A 165 10.75 -3.86 1.82
N LYS A 166 10.43 -2.73 1.19
CA LYS A 166 11.34 -2.04 0.27
C LYS A 166 12.15 -0.97 1.01
N TYR A 167 13.46 -1.07 0.96
CA TYR A 167 14.45 -0.16 1.55
C TYR A 167 15.38 0.44 0.49
N GLY A 168 16.14 1.45 0.91
CA GLY A 168 17.10 2.16 0.06
C GLY A 168 16.44 3.13 -0.92
N PRO A 169 17.18 4.16 -1.38
CA PRO A 169 16.64 5.27 -2.15
C PRO A 169 16.26 4.92 -3.59
N GLY A 170 16.71 3.80 -4.14
CA GLY A 170 16.41 3.43 -5.53
C GLY A 170 15.01 2.86 -5.75
N GLN A 171 14.75 2.42 -6.98
CA GLN A 171 13.43 1.99 -7.43
C GLN A 171 13.29 0.45 -7.44
N LEU A 172 12.14 -0.05 -7.02
CA LEU A 172 11.68 -1.42 -7.30
C LEU A 172 10.54 -1.33 -8.32
N ARG A 173 10.70 -1.95 -9.48
CA ARG A 173 9.69 -1.97 -10.53
C ARG A 173 9.07 -3.35 -10.66
N ALA A 174 7.75 -3.43 -10.66
CA ALA A 174 7.00 -4.68 -10.87
C ALA A 174 6.10 -4.55 -12.11
N SER A 175 6.12 -5.53 -13.03
CA SER A 175 5.49 -5.34 -14.35
C SER A 175 4.70 -6.49 -14.99
N GLN A 176 4.57 -7.67 -14.37
CA GLN A 176 3.90 -8.83 -14.98
C GLN A 176 2.88 -9.52 -14.07
N THR A 177 1.71 -9.91 -14.63
CA THR A 177 0.50 -10.37 -13.89
C THR A 177 0.75 -11.54 -12.95
N GLY A 178 0.34 -11.42 -11.68
CA GLY A 178 0.39 -12.45 -10.64
C GLY A 178 -0.73 -12.29 -9.60
N GLU A 179 -0.72 -13.10 -8.54
CA GLU A 179 -1.75 -13.13 -7.47
C GLU A 179 -1.15 -12.88 -6.08
N TYR A 180 -0.26 -11.89 -5.96
CA TYR A 180 0.28 -11.49 -4.66
C TYR A 180 -0.77 -10.75 -3.84
N SER A 181 -0.99 -11.22 -2.60
CA SER A 181 -2.00 -10.70 -1.67
C SER A 181 -1.40 -10.16 -0.37
N GLY A 182 -0.08 -10.21 -0.23
CA GLY A 182 0.61 -9.73 0.96
C GLY A 182 0.66 -8.20 1.07
N THR A 183 1.30 -7.72 2.13
CA THR A 183 1.59 -6.29 2.30
C THR A 183 2.95 -5.94 1.69
N ILE A 184 3.05 -4.83 0.97
CA ILE A 184 4.32 -4.23 0.59
C ILE A 184 4.48 -2.91 1.33
N THR A 185 5.48 -2.81 2.18
CA THR A 185 5.83 -1.59 2.88
C THR A 185 7.03 -0.95 2.20
N VAL A 186 6.84 0.25 1.65
CA VAL A 186 7.92 1.06 1.06
C VAL A 186 8.44 1.98 2.15
N ASN A 187 9.60 1.63 2.72
CA ASN A 187 10.27 2.41 3.76
C ASN A 187 11.08 3.56 3.17
N GLN A 188 11.65 3.37 1.97
CA GLN A 188 12.43 4.39 1.26
C GLN A 188 12.44 4.11 -0.25
N GLY A 189 12.65 5.17 -1.03
CA GLY A 189 12.77 5.10 -2.49
C GLY A 189 11.40 4.94 -3.14
N GLU A 190 11.34 4.21 -4.24
CA GLU A 190 10.13 4.10 -5.05
C GLU A 190 9.74 2.63 -5.29
N LEU A 191 8.44 2.34 -5.14
CA LEU A 191 7.79 1.19 -5.77
C LEU A 191 7.08 1.67 -7.03
N TYR A 192 7.54 1.22 -8.19
CA TYR A 192 6.96 1.56 -9.50
C TYR A 192 6.15 0.38 -10.03
N CYS A 193 4.82 0.52 -10.02
CA CYS A 193 3.89 -0.47 -10.53
C CYS A 193 3.57 -0.16 -12.00
N ASN A 194 4.22 -0.87 -12.92
CA ASN A 194 4.02 -0.71 -14.36
C ASN A 194 3.13 -1.85 -14.87
N SER A 195 1.80 -1.66 -14.90
CA SER A 195 0.79 -2.75 -14.95
C SER A 195 0.53 -3.39 -13.57
N PRO A 196 -0.26 -2.74 -12.70
CA PRO A 196 -0.46 -3.15 -11.31
C PRO A 196 -1.39 -4.35 -11.13
N ALA A 197 -1.83 -5.00 -12.20
CA ALA A 197 -2.62 -6.24 -12.12
C ALA A 197 -1.97 -7.29 -11.19
N ASN A 198 -0.65 -7.23 -11.01
CA ASN A 198 0.17 -8.16 -10.20
C ASN A 198 0.02 -7.93 -8.69
N LEU A 199 -0.42 -6.75 -8.28
CA LEU A 199 -0.51 -6.32 -6.88
C LEU A 199 -1.94 -5.91 -6.52
N HIS A 200 -2.92 -6.33 -7.34
CA HIS A 200 -4.31 -5.91 -7.17
C HIS A 200 -4.89 -6.36 -5.82
N ALA A 201 -4.47 -7.50 -5.27
CA ALA A 201 -4.88 -7.97 -3.96
C ALA A 201 -3.99 -7.46 -2.83
N ALA A 202 -2.88 -6.78 -3.14
CA ALA A 202 -1.90 -6.36 -2.17
C ALA A 202 -2.36 -5.12 -1.38
N THR A 203 -1.85 -5.00 -0.15
CA THR A 203 -1.87 -3.74 0.59
C THR A 203 -0.53 -3.03 0.42
N LEU A 204 -0.55 -1.77 -0.02
CA LEU A 204 0.67 -1.01 -0.30
C LEU A 204 0.78 0.15 0.69
N ILE A 205 1.88 0.20 1.44
CA ILE A 205 2.11 1.18 2.51
C ILE A 205 3.29 2.08 2.14
N ALA A 206 3.09 3.39 2.15
CA ALA A 206 4.13 4.39 1.89
C ALA A 206 4.53 5.13 3.17
N ARG A 207 5.77 4.93 3.62
CA ARG A 207 6.38 5.62 4.77
C ARG A 207 6.93 7.00 4.38
N PRO A 208 7.35 7.84 5.35
CA PRO A 208 7.96 9.13 5.04
C PRO A 208 9.16 9.00 4.08
N GLY A 209 9.15 9.81 3.01
CA GLY A 209 10.20 9.80 1.98
C GLY A 209 10.09 8.67 0.95
N ALA A 210 9.09 7.80 1.05
CA ALA A 210 8.80 6.77 0.07
C ALA A 210 7.78 7.22 -0.98
N TRP A 211 7.88 6.61 -2.17
CA TRP A 211 6.97 6.81 -3.29
C TRP A 211 6.36 5.48 -3.70
N ILE A 212 5.05 5.51 -3.97
CA ILE A 212 4.40 4.48 -4.76
C ILE A 212 3.90 5.14 -6.04
N THR A 213 4.45 4.71 -7.16
CA THR A 213 4.07 5.20 -8.47
C THR A 213 3.27 4.13 -9.19
N TYR A 214 2.12 4.52 -9.72
CA TYR A 214 1.31 3.65 -10.56
C TYR A 214 1.24 4.20 -11.97
N ASP A 215 1.66 3.38 -12.92
CA ASP A 215 1.61 3.65 -14.34
C ASP A 215 0.69 2.65 -15.03
N TYR A 216 -0.32 3.18 -15.71
CA TYR A 216 -1.38 2.42 -16.36
C TYR A 216 -1.41 2.76 -17.85
N GLY A 217 -1.07 1.78 -18.69
CA GLY A 217 -1.31 1.85 -20.13
C GLY A 217 -2.77 1.49 -20.44
N THR A 218 -3.55 2.50 -20.89
CA THR A 218 -4.83 2.51 -21.66
C THR A 218 -5.99 1.55 -21.33
N VAL A 219 -5.77 0.40 -20.72
CA VAL A 219 -6.79 -0.52 -20.19
C VAL A 219 -6.87 -0.30 -18.68
N GLN A 220 -8.06 -0.45 -18.09
CA GLN A 220 -8.27 -0.35 -16.63
C GLN A 220 -8.09 -1.75 -16.01
N PRO A 221 -6.90 -2.15 -15.53
CA PRO A 221 -6.81 -3.27 -14.60
C PRO A 221 -7.05 -2.79 -13.17
N ALA A 222 -7.41 -3.75 -12.31
CA ALA A 222 -7.71 -3.58 -10.90
C ALA A 222 -6.66 -2.72 -10.16
N ILE A 223 -7.17 -1.79 -9.38
CA ILE A 223 -6.43 -0.97 -8.42
C ILE A 223 -5.94 -1.90 -7.29
N PRO A 224 -4.80 -1.63 -6.63
CA PRO A 224 -4.46 -2.34 -5.40
C PRO A 224 -5.61 -2.28 -4.39
N ALA A 225 -5.88 -3.39 -3.72
CA ALA A 225 -7.00 -3.55 -2.81
C ALA A 225 -6.99 -2.50 -1.69
N SER A 226 -5.80 -2.03 -1.28
CA SER A 226 -5.65 -0.97 -0.30
C SER A 226 -4.32 -0.24 -0.45
N ILE A 227 -4.37 1.09 -0.37
CA ILE A 227 -3.18 1.94 -0.23
C ILE A 227 -3.22 2.62 1.14
N VAL A 228 -2.10 2.64 1.85
CA VAL A 228 -1.94 3.32 3.14
C VAL A 228 -0.80 4.35 3.04
N LEU A 229 -1.09 5.60 3.35
CA LEU A 229 -0.10 6.67 3.40
C LEU A 229 0.20 7.03 4.86
N GLU A 230 1.43 6.76 5.29
CA GLU A 230 1.93 7.06 6.64
C GLU A 230 3.05 8.11 6.62
N GLY A 231 3.01 9.03 5.64
CA GLY A 231 4.11 9.97 5.38
C GLY A 231 4.58 10.01 3.92
N GLY A 232 4.19 9.01 3.12
CA GLY A 232 4.69 8.82 1.76
C GLY A 232 3.83 9.44 0.67
N TRP A 233 4.28 9.21 -0.56
CA TRP A 233 3.70 9.74 -1.78
C TRP A 233 3.02 8.66 -2.60
N LEU A 234 1.83 8.99 -3.10
CA LEU A 234 1.14 8.28 -4.16
C LEU A 234 1.24 9.12 -5.43
N PHE A 235 1.97 8.62 -6.42
CA PHE A 235 2.07 9.25 -7.73
C PHE A 235 1.31 8.46 -8.79
N ASN A 236 0.33 9.12 -9.38
CA ASN A 236 -0.42 8.60 -10.51
C ASN A 236 0.22 9.10 -11.82
N ASN A 237 0.97 8.22 -12.49
CA ASN A 237 1.70 8.53 -13.72
C ASN A 237 0.96 8.09 -15.00
N GLY A 238 -0.16 7.37 -14.88
CA GLY A 238 -0.86 6.77 -16.01
C GLY A 238 -1.57 7.76 -16.95
N ASN A 239 -1.80 7.32 -18.19
CA ASN A 239 -2.40 8.14 -19.26
C ASN A 239 -3.93 7.97 -19.41
N ALA A 240 -4.63 7.37 -18.44
CA ALA A 240 -6.08 7.16 -18.54
C ALA A 240 -6.87 8.38 -18.05
N PRO A 241 -8.02 8.72 -18.68
CA PRO A 241 -8.75 9.97 -18.43
C PRO A 241 -9.28 10.14 -17.00
N TYR A 242 -9.56 9.03 -16.31
CA TYR A 242 -10.00 9.02 -14.92
C TYR A 242 -9.42 7.80 -14.20
N LYS A 243 -9.08 7.98 -12.92
CA LYS A 243 -8.56 6.92 -12.04
C LYS A 243 -9.37 6.88 -10.76
N ALA A 244 -10.04 5.75 -10.57
CA ALA A 244 -10.69 5.36 -9.34
C ALA A 244 -9.63 4.84 -8.35
N LEU A 245 -9.86 5.06 -7.06
CA LEU A 245 -9.14 4.39 -5.98
C LEU A 245 -10.19 3.72 -5.08
N ASP A 246 -10.05 2.41 -4.88
CA ASP A 246 -11.03 1.61 -4.14
C ASP A 246 -10.89 1.82 -2.62
N LYS A 247 -9.66 1.88 -2.11
CA LYS A 247 -9.39 2.15 -0.71
C LYS A 247 -8.08 2.90 -0.51
N LEU A 248 -8.19 4.07 0.12
CA LEU A 248 -7.08 4.86 0.60
C LEU A 248 -7.22 5.06 2.12
N THR A 249 -6.17 4.74 2.85
CA THR A 249 -6.03 5.07 4.27
C THR A 249 -4.89 6.08 4.44
N VAL A 250 -5.11 7.08 5.28
CA VAL A 250 -4.13 8.14 5.56
C VAL A 250 -3.89 8.19 7.06
N ASN A 251 -2.72 7.72 7.51
CA ASN A 251 -2.31 7.61 8.92
C ASN A 251 -1.00 8.37 9.15
N GLY A 252 -0.97 9.62 8.74
CA GLY A 252 0.22 10.48 8.74
C GLY A 252 0.08 11.59 7.71
N GLN A 253 1.19 12.13 7.24
CA GLN A 253 1.19 13.12 6.14
C GLN A 253 1.21 12.38 4.79
N GLY A 254 0.05 12.16 4.18
CA GLY A 254 -0.06 11.48 2.89
C GLY A 254 -0.10 12.47 1.74
N TYR A 255 0.62 12.20 0.65
CA TYR A 255 0.62 13.06 -0.53
C TYR A 255 0.10 12.31 -1.73
N VAL A 256 -0.84 12.90 -2.47
CA VAL A 256 -1.29 12.39 -3.76
C VAL A 256 -1.00 13.42 -4.83
N THR A 257 -0.37 12.94 -5.90
CA THR A 257 -0.02 13.74 -7.07
C THR A 257 -0.32 12.97 -8.34
N THR A 258 -0.59 13.70 -9.43
CA THR A 258 -0.97 13.15 -10.74
C THR A 258 -0.34 13.99 -11.85
N LYS A 259 0.04 13.34 -12.94
CA LYS A 259 0.72 14.01 -14.07
C LYS A 259 -0.25 14.64 -15.06
N TRP A 260 -1.22 13.87 -15.54
CA TRP A 260 -1.99 14.23 -16.74
C TRP A 260 -3.48 14.44 -16.50
N TYR A 261 -4.08 13.72 -15.56
CA TYR A 261 -5.53 13.61 -15.40
C TYR A 261 -5.99 13.84 -13.96
N HIS A 262 -7.30 13.99 -13.79
CA HIS A 262 -7.95 14.09 -12.49
C HIS A 262 -7.88 12.77 -11.73
N THR A 263 -7.84 12.85 -10.39
CA THR A 263 -7.94 11.67 -9.52
C THR A 263 -9.35 11.60 -8.94
N ILE A 264 -9.97 10.43 -8.96
CA ILE A 264 -11.29 10.17 -8.41
C ILE A 264 -11.18 9.15 -7.29
N PHE A 265 -11.64 9.51 -6.10
CA PHE A 265 -11.83 8.61 -4.98
C PHE A 265 -13.30 8.21 -4.95
N ASN A 266 -13.62 7.09 -5.60
CA ASN A 266 -14.98 6.52 -5.69
C ASN A 266 -15.21 5.37 -4.71
N GLY A 267 -14.13 4.78 -4.16
CA GLY A 267 -14.20 3.89 -3.02
C GLY A 267 -14.05 4.65 -1.70
N SER A 268 -13.37 4.06 -0.73
CA SER A 268 -13.23 4.63 0.61
C SER A 268 -11.94 5.44 0.80
N VAL A 269 -12.05 6.61 1.42
CA VAL A 269 -10.92 7.38 1.97
C VAL A 269 -11.08 7.45 3.49
N SER A 270 -10.09 6.97 4.22
CA SER A 270 -10.17 6.81 5.69
C SER A 270 -8.87 7.15 6.41
N GLY A 271 -8.90 7.15 7.74
CA GLY A 271 -7.71 7.27 8.60
C GLY A 271 -7.68 8.57 9.42
N THR A 272 -6.59 8.77 10.16
CA THR A 272 -6.45 9.89 11.11
C THR A 272 -5.33 10.88 10.75
N GLY A 273 -5.00 10.97 9.45
CA GLY A 273 -3.88 11.75 8.94
C GLY A 273 -4.29 13.01 8.17
N THR A 274 -3.32 13.58 7.46
CA THR A 274 -3.53 14.69 6.53
C THR A 274 -3.25 14.22 5.11
N LEU A 275 -4.25 14.34 4.22
CA LEU A 275 -4.11 14.07 2.80
C LEU A 275 -3.85 15.38 2.05
N HIS A 276 -2.68 15.50 1.46
CA HIS A 276 -2.28 16.60 0.60
C HIS A 276 -2.59 16.25 -0.85
N THR A 277 -3.39 17.09 -1.50
CA THR A 277 -3.73 16.95 -2.92
C THR A 277 -2.98 17.99 -3.76
N ILE A 278 -2.22 17.56 -4.77
CA ILE A 278 -1.29 18.43 -5.51
C ILE A 278 -1.53 18.36 -7.04
N PHE A 279 -1.35 19.48 -7.75
CA PHE A 279 -1.41 19.65 -9.20
C PHE A 279 -2.80 19.75 -9.84
N LYS A 280 -3.50 18.63 -10.05
CA LYS A 280 -4.77 18.59 -10.82
C LYS A 280 -5.97 18.51 -9.90
N SER A 281 -7.17 18.39 -10.48
CA SER A 281 -8.39 18.26 -9.66
C SER A 281 -8.54 16.87 -9.05
N TYR A 282 -9.10 16.84 -7.85
CA TYR A 282 -9.38 15.66 -7.06
C TYR A 282 -10.87 15.61 -6.74
N TYR A 283 -11.50 14.46 -7.01
CA TYR A 283 -12.93 14.25 -6.79
C TYR A 283 -13.13 13.17 -5.74
N PHE A 284 -13.72 13.52 -4.61
CA PHE A 284 -14.16 12.57 -3.60
C PHE A 284 -15.64 12.31 -3.85
N VAL A 285 -16.00 11.11 -4.26
CA VAL A 285 -17.37 10.74 -4.66
C VAL A 285 -17.80 9.36 -4.13
N GLY A 286 -16.94 8.71 -3.35
CA GLY A 286 -17.24 7.48 -2.61
C GLY A 286 -17.48 7.76 -1.13
N ASP A 287 -16.94 6.90 -0.27
CA ASP A 287 -17.06 7.01 1.18
C ASP A 287 -15.87 7.74 1.78
N VAL A 288 -16.12 8.62 2.73
CA VAL A 288 -15.10 9.31 3.52
C VAL A 288 -15.37 9.05 4.99
N ARG A 289 -14.38 8.50 5.69
CA ARG A 289 -14.48 8.05 7.08
C ARG A 289 -13.27 8.55 7.88
N PRO A 290 -13.35 9.70 8.57
CA PRO A 290 -12.32 10.05 9.53
C PRO A 290 -12.16 8.91 10.54
N GLY A 291 -10.93 8.48 10.78
CA GLY A 291 -10.64 7.40 11.73
C GLY A 291 -11.03 5.97 11.34
N PHE A 292 -10.58 5.03 12.17
CA PHE A 292 -11.08 3.64 12.29
C PHE A 292 -11.87 3.44 13.61
N SER A 293 -11.90 4.52 14.38
CA SER A 293 -12.55 4.89 15.62
C SER A 293 -12.51 6.42 15.61
N VAL A 294 -13.16 7.07 16.57
CA VAL A 294 -13.05 8.53 16.77
C VAL A 294 -11.65 9.09 16.46
N GLY A 295 -11.56 9.97 15.46
CA GLY A 295 -10.31 10.63 15.06
C GLY A 295 -10.47 11.73 14.00
N GLU A 296 -9.36 12.41 13.68
CA GLU A 296 -9.36 13.51 12.72
C GLU A 296 -8.72 13.11 11.38
N LEU A 297 -9.44 13.30 10.27
CA LEU A 297 -8.91 13.26 8.91
C LEU A 297 -8.88 14.69 8.36
N ALA A 298 -7.73 15.12 7.88
CA ALA A 298 -7.58 16.42 7.22
C ALA A 298 -7.39 16.25 5.71
N LEU A 299 -8.16 16.98 4.92
CA LEU A 299 -8.01 17.11 3.48
C LEU A 299 -7.45 18.50 3.16
N ARG A 300 -6.20 18.56 2.69
CA ARG A 300 -5.50 19.80 2.40
C ARG A 300 -5.24 19.95 0.92
N ARG A 301 -5.73 21.05 0.36
CA ARG A 301 -5.48 21.40 -1.04
C ARG A 301 -4.20 22.21 -1.14
N ASP A 302 -3.13 21.59 -1.62
CA ASP A 302 -1.87 22.29 -1.87
C ASP A 302 -1.82 22.88 -3.28
N SER A 303 -2.41 22.21 -4.28
CA SER A 303 -2.57 22.72 -5.65
C SER A 303 -3.70 21.99 -6.38
N GLY A 304 -4.14 22.51 -7.52
CA GLY A 304 -5.32 22.03 -8.23
C GLY A 304 -6.63 22.40 -7.53
N THR A 305 -7.69 21.64 -7.82
CA THR A 305 -9.04 21.86 -7.27
C THR A 305 -9.50 20.64 -6.50
N LEU A 306 -10.05 20.84 -5.31
CA LEU A 306 -10.65 19.77 -4.51
C LEU A 306 -12.17 19.84 -4.62
N TYR A 307 -12.78 18.76 -5.10
CA TYR A 307 -14.23 18.56 -5.15
C TYR A 307 -14.62 17.50 -4.14
N PHE A 308 -15.40 17.88 -3.13
CA PHE A 308 -15.95 16.96 -2.14
C PHE A 308 -17.43 16.72 -2.45
N GLY A 309 -17.68 15.67 -3.22
CA GLY A 309 -18.93 15.44 -3.94
C GLY A 309 -19.10 16.34 -5.16
N THR A 310 -19.99 15.94 -6.07
CA THR A 310 -20.41 16.74 -7.23
C THR A 310 -21.92 16.76 -7.36
N ASN A 311 -22.44 17.70 -8.15
CA ASN A 311 -23.85 17.71 -8.53
C ASN A 311 -24.14 16.47 -9.39
N GLY A 312 -24.97 15.56 -8.87
CA GLY A 312 -25.29 14.26 -9.48
C GLY A 312 -24.45 13.08 -8.99
N THR A 313 -23.36 13.32 -8.25
CA THR A 313 -22.60 12.25 -7.57
C THR A 313 -22.14 12.73 -6.19
N PRO A 314 -23.04 12.73 -5.18
CA PRO A 314 -22.70 13.13 -3.84
C PRO A 314 -21.69 12.17 -3.20
N VAL A 315 -20.79 12.71 -2.37
CA VAL A 315 -19.91 11.90 -1.51
C VAL A 315 -20.67 11.46 -0.26
N THR A 316 -20.36 10.29 0.28
CA THR A 316 -20.89 9.83 1.56
C THR A 316 -19.86 10.09 2.66
N LEU A 317 -20.21 10.94 3.62
CA LEU A 317 -19.41 11.23 4.80
C LEU A 317 -19.96 10.45 5.99
N HIS A 318 -19.15 9.57 6.57
CA HIS A 318 -19.47 8.90 7.83
C HIS A 318 -18.79 9.61 8.98
N ILE A 319 -19.52 9.81 10.06
CA ILE A 319 -19.03 10.43 11.29
C ILE A 319 -19.45 9.56 12.46
N GLU A 320 -18.47 8.96 13.13
CA GLU A 320 -18.67 8.26 14.38
C GLU A 320 -18.72 9.27 15.54
N THR A 321 -19.70 9.09 16.40
CA THR A 321 -19.92 9.94 17.58
C THR A 321 -19.88 9.13 18.87
N SER A 322 -19.35 9.73 19.92
CA SER A 322 -19.45 9.22 21.29
C SER A 322 -19.70 10.36 22.28
N PRO A 323 -20.14 10.06 23.51
CA PRO A 323 -20.35 11.10 24.53
C PRO A 323 -19.07 11.83 24.94
N ALA A 324 -17.91 11.21 24.73
CA ALA A 324 -16.62 11.76 25.11
C ALA A 324 -15.90 12.46 23.94
N ASP A 325 -16.15 12.03 22.71
CA ASP A 325 -15.35 12.39 21.54
C ASP A 325 -16.05 12.06 20.21
N HIS A 326 -15.57 12.57 19.07
CA HIS A 326 -16.17 12.37 17.74
C HIS A 326 -15.18 12.48 16.59
N ASP A 327 -15.55 11.89 15.45
CA ASP A 327 -14.82 12.07 14.20
C ASP A 327 -14.80 13.52 13.72
N ILE A 328 -13.65 13.95 13.21
CA ILE A 328 -13.46 15.29 12.65
C ILE A 328 -12.93 15.17 11.22
N LEU A 329 -13.61 15.84 10.29
CA LEU A 329 -13.14 16.09 8.94
C LEU A 329 -12.74 17.56 8.81
N THR A 330 -11.46 17.81 8.60
CA THR A 330 -10.92 19.16 8.44
C THR A 330 -10.55 19.42 6.98
N PHE A 331 -11.00 20.54 6.41
CA PHE A 331 -10.55 21.03 5.11
C PHE A 331 -9.66 22.25 5.27
N ALA A 332 -8.51 22.24 4.60
CA ALA A 332 -7.56 23.33 4.65
C ALA A 332 -7.10 23.78 3.26
N ASN A 333 -6.72 25.06 3.16
CA ASN A 333 -6.20 25.71 1.96
C ASN A 333 -7.15 25.70 0.75
N LEU A 334 -8.46 25.59 0.97
CA LEU A 334 -9.44 25.70 -0.11
C LEU A 334 -9.43 27.11 -0.71
N ASP A 335 -9.60 27.19 -2.03
CA ASP A 335 -9.83 28.43 -2.77
C ASP A 335 -11.29 28.53 -3.24
N ALA A 336 -11.62 29.54 -4.04
CA ALA A 336 -12.98 29.73 -4.54
C ALA A 336 -13.50 28.51 -5.32
N ALA A 337 -12.64 27.87 -6.12
CA ALA A 337 -13.00 26.70 -6.93
C ALA A 337 -13.18 25.42 -6.11
N SER A 338 -12.57 25.36 -4.92
CA SER A 338 -12.61 24.20 -4.03
C SER A 338 -13.52 24.41 -2.81
N THR A 339 -14.48 25.32 -2.89
CA THR A 339 -15.38 25.64 -1.77
C THR A 339 -16.29 24.44 -1.45
N ILE A 340 -16.46 24.11 -0.16
CA ILE A 340 -17.34 23.01 0.26
C ILE A 340 -18.81 23.36 -0.01
N VAL A 341 -19.51 22.47 -0.71
CA VAL A 341 -20.93 22.58 -1.06
C VAL A 341 -21.67 21.44 -0.36
N LEU A 342 -22.38 21.75 0.73
CA LEU A 342 -23.01 20.72 1.58
C LEU A 342 -24.07 19.91 0.84
N SER A 343 -24.75 20.50 -0.16
CA SER A 343 -25.74 19.80 -0.99
C SER A 343 -25.14 18.73 -1.92
N ASN A 344 -23.81 18.57 -1.92
CA ASN A 344 -23.12 17.47 -2.62
C ASN A 344 -22.65 16.37 -1.65
N ILE A 345 -23.11 16.38 -0.40
CA ILE A 345 -22.66 15.46 0.65
C ILE A 345 -23.86 14.74 1.26
N ASN A 346 -23.80 13.42 1.32
CA ASN A 346 -24.66 12.58 2.14
C ASN A 346 -23.97 12.37 3.50
N LEU A 347 -24.64 12.72 4.60
CA LEU A 347 -24.14 12.49 5.95
C LEU A 347 -24.72 11.20 6.53
N VAL A 348 -23.84 10.35 7.05
CA VAL A 348 -24.19 9.15 7.83
C VAL A 348 -23.60 9.32 9.23
N VAL A 349 -24.47 9.31 10.23
CA VAL A 349 -24.10 9.50 11.64
C VAL A 349 -24.10 8.14 12.33
N GLU A 350 -22.93 7.75 12.83
CA GLU A 350 -22.65 6.47 13.46
C GLU A 350 -22.25 6.66 14.94
N GLY A 351 -22.12 5.56 15.69
CA GLY A 351 -21.66 5.56 17.08
C GLY A 351 -22.77 5.70 18.13
N ALA A 352 -22.41 6.12 19.34
CA ALA A 352 -23.27 6.14 20.52
C ALA A 352 -24.00 7.48 20.76
N GLY A 353 -23.80 8.47 19.89
CA GLY A 353 -24.31 9.83 20.03
C GLY A 353 -23.36 10.76 20.79
N THR A 354 -23.65 12.05 20.77
CA THR A 354 -22.82 13.15 21.30
C THR A 354 -23.23 13.58 22.72
N GLY A 355 -24.28 12.97 23.28
CA GLY A 355 -24.91 13.46 24.50
C GLY A 355 -25.65 14.78 24.25
N GLN A 356 -25.38 15.81 25.05
CA GLN A 356 -26.04 17.13 24.91
C GLN A 356 -25.15 18.22 24.30
N ASN A 357 -23.91 17.89 23.94
CA ASN A 357 -22.98 18.85 23.36
C ASN A 357 -23.01 18.79 21.83
N THR A 358 -22.75 19.94 21.20
CA THR A 358 -22.51 20.03 19.77
C THR A 358 -21.11 19.52 19.45
N ASN A 359 -21.04 18.41 18.72
CA ASN A 359 -19.80 17.87 18.20
C ASN A 359 -19.54 18.49 16.83
N TRP A 360 -18.58 19.43 16.75
CA TRP A 360 -18.17 20.07 15.50
C TRP A 360 -17.29 19.10 14.71
N PHE A 361 -17.92 18.36 13.79
CA PHE A 361 -17.29 17.25 13.06
C PHE A 361 -16.78 17.66 11.68
N LEU A 362 -17.23 18.78 11.11
CA LEU A 362 -16.73 19.27 9.82
C LEU A 362 -16.26 20.70 10.00
N VAL A 363 -14.99 20.94 9.69
CA VAL A 363 -14.36 22.27 9.77
C VAL A 363 -13.73 22.58 8.43
N SER A 364 -13.93 23.78 7.90
CA SER A 364 -13.36 24.21 6.63
C SER A 364 -12.92 25.66 6.67
N ASN A 365 -11.92 26.03 5.85
CA ASN A 365 -11.62 27.44 5.63
C ASN A 365 -12.55 28.11 4.60
N ARG A 366 -13.36 27.35 3.85
CA ARG A 366 -14.35 27.85 2.88
C ARG A 366 -15.55 26.90 2.72
N MET A 367 -16.75 27.43 2.93
CA MET A 367 -18.02 26.72 2.74
C MET A 367 -19.04 27.66 2.08
N VAL A 368 -19.91 27.10 1.23
CA VAL A 368 -21.06 27.86 0.73
C VAL A 368 -22.08 28.02 1.84
N ALA A 369 -22.49 29.27 2.11
CA ALA A 369 -23.50 29.57 3.10
C ALA A 369 -24.90 29.09 2.67
N ASP A 370 -25.78 28.88 3.64
CA ASP A 370 -27.21 28.61 3.46
C ASP A 370 -27.54 27.35 2.62
N LEU A 371 -26.64 26.38 2.60
CA LEU A 371 -26.87 25.07 1.99
C LEU A 371 -26.83 23.96 3.03
N GLU A 372 -27.84 23.09 3.00
CA GLU A 372 -27.89 21.89 3.85
C GLU A 372 -27.27 20.67 3.15
N PHE A 373 -27.15 19.57 3.88
CA PHE A 373 -26.69 18.30 3.32
C PHE A 373 -27.67 17.75 2.27
N ASN A 374 -27.16 17.01 1.28
CA ASN A 374 -28.02 16.32 0.31
C ASN A 374 -28.95 15.31 0.98
N SER A 375 -28.44 14.60 1.98
CA SER A 375 -29.21 13.74 2.87
C SER A 375 -28.50 13.61 4.22
N VAL A 376 -29.27 13.31 5.26
CA VAL A 376 -28.76 12.99 6.59
C VAL A 376 -29.42 11.70 7.05
N SER A 377 -28.62 10.73 7.49
CA SER A 377 -29.09 9.46 8.01
C SER A 377 -28.39 9.12 9.32
N TYR A 378 -29.09 8.41 10.19
CA TYR A 378 -28.61 7.96 11.48
C TYR A 378 -28.68 6.44 11.53
N ILE A 379 -27.72 5.80 12.20
CA ILE A 379 -27.84 4.37 12.50
C ILE A 379 -29.10 4.10 13.36
N PRO A 380 -29.69 2.91 13.29
CA PRO A 380 -30.89 2.58 14.08
C PRO A 380 -30.69 2.85 15.58
N GLY A 381 -31.67 3.50 16.22
CA GLY A 381 -31.59 3.83 17.63
C GLY A 381 -30.93 5.17 17.94
N LEU A 382 -30.53 5.96 16.93
CA LEU A 382 -29.94 7.29 17.09
C LEU A 382 -30.82 8.35 16.42
N LEU A 383 -31.04 9.47 17.11
CA LEU A 383 -31.70 10.65 16.58
C LEU A 383 -30.80 11.87 16.78
N GLY A 384 -30.86 12.83 15.86
CA GLY A 384 -30.06 14.03 16.01
C GLY A 384 -30.50 15.22 15.19
N GLU A 385 -29.81 16.33 15.43
CA GLU A 385 -29.97 17.59 14.71
C GLU A 385 -28.59 18.08 14.25
N VAL A 386 -28.51 18.43 12.97
CA VAL A 386 -27.31 19.04 12.38
C VAL A 386 -27.33 20.54 12.66
N ILE A 387 -26.18 21.08 13.07
CA ILE A 387 -25.99 22.48 13.43
C ILE A 387 -25.04 23.13 12.44
N TYR A 388 -25.53 24.13 11.73
CA TYR A 388 -24.75 24.88 10.74
C TYR A 388 -24.23 26.20 11.34
N ASP A 389 -22.93 26.44 11.24
CA ASP A 389 -22.27 27.68 11.64
C ASP A 389 -21.45 28.22 10.46
N TYR A 390 -22.16 28.78 9.48
CA TYR A 390 -21.58 29.33 8.26
C TYR A 390 -20.62 30.50 8.53
N ALA A 391 -20.84 31.25 9.61
CA ALA A 391 -19.95 32.34 10.00
C ALA A 391 -18.53 31.85 10.34
N ASN A 392 -18.42 30.61 10.83
CA ASN A 392 -17.15 29.96 11.16
C ASN A 392 -16.82 28.79 10.21
N ASN A 393 -17.54 28.63 9.10
CA ASN A 393 -17.37 27.56 8.10
C ASN A 393 -17.29 26.15 8.72
N ARG A 394 -18.17 25.85 9.68
CA ARG A 394 -18.19 24.55 10.35
C ARG A 394 -19.59 24.00 10.51
N VAL A 395 -19.67 22.68 10.60
CA VAL A 395 -20.90 21.93 10.86
C VAL A 395 -20.70 21.05 12.07
N GLY A 396 -21.69 21.02 12.93
CA GLY A 396 -21.73 20.15 14.09
C GLY A 396 -22.99 19.31 14.13
N ILE A 397 -23.06 18.43 15.11
CA ILE A 397 -24.23 17.59 15.35
C ILE A 397 -24.49 17.43 16.84
N ILE A 398 -25.76 17.34 17.19
CA ILE A 398 -26.20 16.79 18.47
C ILE A 398 -26.93 15.48 18.15
N ALA A 399 -26.44 14.35 18.66
CA ALA A 399 -27.06 13.04 18.45
C ALA A 399 -27.27 12.32 19.79
N VAL A 400 -28.46 11.76 19.99
CA VAL A 400 -28.88 11.10 21.24
C VAL A 400 -29.54 9.75 20.95
N PRO A 401 -29.38 8.74 21.81
CA PRO A 401 -30.09 7.48 21.69
C PRO A 401 -31.62 7.67 21.77
N GLU A 402 -32.39 6.95 20.95
CA GLU A 402 -33.87 6.93 20.92
C GLU A 402 -34.57 6.76 22.29
N PRO A 403 -34.07 5.97 23.27
CA PRO A 403 -34.73 5.92 24.58
C PRO A 403 -34.64 7.23 25.39
N ALA A 404 -33.78 8.19 25.01
CA ALA A 404 -33.62 9.48 25.69
C ALA A 404 -34.68 10.53 25.31
N VAL A 405 -35.57 10.24 24.35
CA VAL A 405 -36.57 11.19 23.83
C VAL A 405 -37.56 11.66 24.90
N THR A 406 -37.77 10.92 26.00
CA THR A 406 -38.66 11.34 27.09
C THR A 406 -38.17 12.55 27.89
N LEU A 407 -36.88 12.90 27.84
CA LEU A 407 -36.31 14.09 28.50
C LEU A 407 -35.97 15.22 27.51
N VAL A 408 -35.60 14.89 26.28
CA VAL A 408 -35.18 15.87 25.25
C VAL A 408 -36.36 16.62 24.64
N ALA A 409 -37.56 16.00 24.58
CA ALA A 409 -38.78 16.67 24.13
C ALA A 409 -39.15 17.90 24.99
N ALA A 410 -38.70 17.98 26.24
CA ALA A 410 -38.89 19.16 27.10
C ALA A 410 -37.81 20.25 26.89
N GLY A 411 -36.56 19.85 26.60
CA GLY A 411 -35.43 20.76 26.43
C GLY A 411 -35.35 21.42 25.04
N VAL A 412 -35.62 20.65 23.98
CA VAL A 412 -35.58 21.15 22.59
C VAL A 412 -36.77 22.06 22.29
N LEU A 413 -37.95 21.78 22.85
CA LEU A 413 -39.08 22.72 22.81
C LEU A 413 -38.74 24.05 23.53
N GLY A 414 -38.02 23.99 24.64
CA GLY A 414 -37.57 25.18 25.37
C GLY A 414 -36.57 26.04 24.59
N LEU A 415 -35.67 25.42 23.83
CA LEU A 415 -34.72 26.10 22.93
C LEU A 415 -35.42 26.72 21.71
N LEU A 416 -36.43 26.04 21.14
CA LEU A 416 -37.25 26.57 20.03
C LEU A 416 -38.13 27.76 20.45
N ILE A 417 -38.65 27.79 21.69
CA ILE A 417 -39.43 28.92 22.21
C ILE A 417 -38.54 30.13 22.52
N ARG A 418 -37.27 29.93 22.89
CA ARG A 418 -36.36 31.02 23.25
C ARG A 418 -35.70 31.71 22.05
N ARG A 419 -35.64 31.05 20.88
CA ARG A 419 -35.09 31.63 19.63
C ARG A 419 -36.13 32.31 18.73
N ARG A 420 -37.42 32.27 19.09
CA ARG A 420 -38.52 32.99 18.41
C ARG A 420 -39.02 34.23 19.18
N ARG A 421 -38.24 34.74 20.13
CA ARG A 421 -38.51 36.02 20.83
C ARG A 421 -37.39 37.02 20.58
#